data_AF-A0A0F9X8G4-F1
#
_entry.id   AF-A0A0F9X8G4-F1
#
_cell.length_a   1.000
_cell.length_b   1.000
_cell.length_c   1.000
_cell.angle_alpha   90.00
_cell.angle_beta   90.00
_cell.angle_gamma   90.00
#
_symmetry.space_group_name_H-M   'P 1'
#
loop_
_entity.id
_entity.type
_entity.pdbx_description
1 polymer ?
#
loop_
_entity_poly.entity_id
_entity_poly.type
_entity_poly.pdbx_seq_one_letter_code
_entity_poly.pdbx_strand_id
1 'polypeptide(L)'
;MSQRFASRAGLLVSLVMTATVGFLSLQIGLSVLRAAEPLSPSVRPTTRVMNCTEGGCHGEQIDHEILHGPVVVGACDMCHSYIEVAEHTFKLKGPKEKLCEFCHIGQAEGVVVHEPVAQGQCLDCHDPHGADNVEMLREDNVGKMCSSCHDDVTRGRRYTHGPVATGSCAACHRSHTSPYPNLLSTTGRQLCIDCHQDMGRQIDTVRYVHEPVKGDCLQCHETHASNHANHLKAEPVDLCVSCHEHEDIKKLISNVAIRHSPVTDGPACMNCHVSHGGNWPVLANDEGVASCLSCHDRPILDFDGQTRVAGMAELARPGSYKHGPIRDGNCSECHDVHGGAAAQLLIAPYPKTFYESFEVDTYGLCFACHTDQLALARQTTTVTDFRNGKTNLHYVHVNRPKEGRSCRACHSTHASTNPMHIAETVPFGDWELPVSFTPTETGGTCASGCHERMDYDRINPVPRVTAESETVSTGSTTDSDAPTEPNDGAAPRSATAPASAPAPAEIEGTSDEHQPNS
;
A
#
# COMPACT_ATOMS: atom_id res chain seq x y z
N MET A 1 0.52 -33.49 -15.32
CA MET A 1 -0.24 -34.58 -14.67
C MET A 1 -1.51 -33.97 -14.10
N SER A 2 -2.57 -33.87 -14.90
CA SER A 2 -3.85 -33.29 -14.50
C SER A 2 -4.96 -34.20 -15.00
N GLN A 3 -5.69 -34.82 -14.08
CA GLN A 3 -6.89 -35.58 -14.39
C GLN A 3 -8.10 -34.79 -13.89
N ARG A 4 -8.94 -34.39 -14.85
CA ARG A 4 -10.27 -33.82 -14.66
C ARG A 4 -11.25 -34.97 -14.43
N PHE A 5 -12.07 -34.86 -13.39
CA PHE A 5 -13.27 -35.68 -13.22
C PHE A 5 -14.38 -35.16 -14.14
N ALA A 6 -14.89 -36.04 -15.01
CA ALA A 6 -16.10 -35.81 -15.79
C ALA A 6 -17.02 -37.02 -15.62
N SER A 7 -18.28 -36.73 -15.27
CA SER A 7 -19.36 -37.67 -15.03
C SER A 7 -19.68 -38.56 -16.24
N ARG A 8 -19.89 -39.84 -15.98
CA ARG A 8 -20.35 -40.84 -16.95
C ARG A 8 -21.87 -40.77 -17.10
N ALA A 9 -22.34 -40.35 -18.28
CA ALA A 9 -23.63 -40.75 -18.83
C ALA A 9 -23.34 -41.78 -19.95
N GLY A 10 -23.71 -43.05 -19.72
CA GLY A 10 -23.50 -44.14 -20.67
C GLY A 10 -24.73 -44.37 -21.54
N LEU A 11 -24.64 -44.00 -22.81
CA LEU A 11 -25.59 -44.37 -23.86
C LEU A 11 -25.05 -45.62 -24.58
N LEU A 12 -25.68 -46.77 -24.38
CA LEU A 12 -25.35 -48.03 -25.08
C LEU A 12 -26.32 -48.23 -26.24
N VAL A 13 -25.84 -47.99 -27.46
CA VAL A 13 -26.45 -48.42 -28.71
C VAL A 13 -26.05 -49.87 -28.95
N SER A 14 -27.02 -50.78 -29.07
CA SER A 14 -26.75 -52.16 -29.49
C SER A 14 -27.54 -52.53 -30.74
N LEU A 15 -26.81 -53.13 -31.68
CA LEU A 15 -27.15 -53.55 -33.02
C LEU A 15 -28.10 -54.75 -32.97
N VAL A 16 -29.23 -54.71 -33.68
CA VAL A 16 -30.13 -55.87 -33.85
C VAL A 16 -29.69 -56.69 -35.07
N MET A 17 -29.23 -57.92 -34.84
CA MET A 17 -29.16 -58.97 -35.86
C MET A 17 -30.46 -59.79 -35.81
N THR A 18 -31.11 -59.92 -36.95
CA THR A 18 -32.32 -60.75 -37.15
C THR A 18 -31.96 -62.21 -37.41
N ALA A 19 -32.58 -63.13 -36.67
CA ALA A 19 -32.78 -64.51 -37.10
C ALA A 19 -34.03 -65.08 -36.42
N THR A 20 -35.03 -65.35 -37.26
CA THR A 20 -36.33 -65.97 -37.00
C THR A 20 -36.23 -67.42 -36.54
N VAL A 21 -37.13 -67.91 -35.66
CA VAL A 21 -38.01 -69.10 -35.82
C VAL A 21 -38.95 -69.22 -34.60
N GLY A 22 -40.27 -69.33 -34.83
CA GLY A 22 -41.12 -70.28 -34.11
C GLY A 22 -42.01 -69.81 -32.95
N PHE A 23 -43.24 -69.41 -33.27
CA PHE A 23 -44.51 -69.70 -32.55
C PHE A 23 -44.53 -69.76 -31.00
N LEU A 24 -45.02 -68.69 -30.36
CA LEU A 24 -46.26 -68.68 -29.55
C LEU A 24 -46.59 -67.22 -29.16
N SER A 25 -47.60 -66.63 -29.77
CA SER A 25 -48.01 -65.24 -29.52
C SER A 25 -48.79 -65.12 -28.21
N LEU A 26 -48.10 -64.83 -27.11
CA LEU A 26 -48.72 -64.27 -25.91
C LEU A 26 -48.66 -62.73 -26.04
N GLN A 27 -49.80 -62.12 -26.40
CA GLN A 27 -49.95 -60.66 -26.38
C GLN A 27 -49.91 -60.17 -24.93
N ILE A 28 -48.72 -59.84 -24.42
CA ILE A 28 -48.59 -58.97 -23.26
C ILE A 28 -48.65 -57.55 -23.81
N GLY A 29 -49.84 -56.96 -23.76
CA GLY A 29 -50.04 -55.54 -24.03
C GLY A 29 -49.18 -54.74 -23.08
N LEU A 30 -48.16 -54.07 -23.62
CA LEU A 30 -47.39 -53.06 -22.90
C LEU A 30 -48.28 -51.83 -22.77
N SER A 31 -49.11 -51.83 -21.74
CA SER A 31 -49.82 -50.65 -21.28
C SER A 31 -48.78 -49.60 -20.92
N VAL A 32 -48.61 -48.62 -21.80
CA VAL A 32 -47.98 -47.35 -21.47
C VAL A 32 -48.77 -46.80 -20.28
N LEU A 33 -48.21 -46.90 -19.07
CA LEU A 33 -48.69 -46.13 -17.93
C LEU A 33 -48.44 -44.66 -18.31
N ARG A 34 -49.49 -44.06 -18.87
CA ARG A 34 -49.66 -42.62 -18.92
C ARG A 34 -49.42 -42.12 -17.50
N ALA A 35 -48.42 -41.26 -17.31
CA ALA A 35 -48.28 -40.51 -16.07
C ALA A 35 -49.65 -39.91 -15.77
N ALA A 36 -50.20 -40.21 -14.60
CA ALA A 36 -51.45 -39.63 -14.16
C ALA A 36 -51.28 -38.11 -14.21
N GLU A 37 -52.05 -37.45 -15.07
CA GLU A 37 -52.23 -36.01 -15.02
C GLU A 37 -52.61 -35.64 -13.57
N PRO A 38 -51.99 -34.63 -12.95
CA PRO A 38 -52.41 -34.19 -11.63
C PRO A 38 -53.90 -33.86 -11.73
N LEU A 39 -54.72 -34.53 -10.92
CA LEU A 39 -56.14 -34.26 -10.84
C LEU A 39 -56.30 -32.82 -10.34
N SER A 40 -56.45 -31.87 -11.24
CA SER A 40 -57.03 -30.58 -10.90
C SER A 40 -58.53 -30.82 -10.72
N PRO A 41 -59.08 -30.75 -9.50
CA PRO A 41 -60.51 -30.89 -9.32
C PRO A 41 -61.18 -29.70 -10.02
N SER A 42 -61.99 -30.00 -11.04
CA SER A 42 -62.60 -28.97 -11.89
C SER A 42 -63.78 -28.25 -11.24
N VAL A 43 -64.23 -28.73 -10.08
CA VAL A 43 -65.43 -28.21 -9.38
C VAL A 43 -65.03 -27.66 -8.02
N ARG A 44 -65.27 -26.36 -7.83
CA ARG A 44 -65.04 -25.67 -6.56
C ARG A 44 -66.06 -26.16 -5.51
N PRO A 45 -65.65 -26.48 -4.28
CA PRO A 45 -66.56 -26.83 -3.19
C PRO A 45 -67.53 -25.68 -2.87
N THR A 46 -68.81 -25.99 -2.74
CA THR A 46 -69.87 -25.05 -2.31
C THR A 46 -70.22 -25.16 -0.83
N THR A 47 -69.51 -26.01 -0.09
CA THR A 47 -69.60 -26.21 1.35
C THR A 47 -68.22 -26.01 1.99
N ARG A 48 -68.18 -25.79 3.32
CA ARG A 48 -66.90 -25.67 4.03
C ARG A 48 -66.14 -27.00 3.95
N VAL A 49 -64.90 -26.91 3.50
CA VAL A 49 -63.94 -28.02 3.52
C VAL A 49 -62.97 -27.84 4.68
N MET A 50 -62.53 -28.96 5.25
CA MET A 50 -61.56 -28.97 6.36
C MET A 50 -60.12 -28.83 5.86
N ASN A 51 -59.85 -29.19 4.61
CA ASN A 51 -58.55 -29.06 3.97
C ASN A 51 -58.71 -28.32 2.63
N CYS A 52 -57.83 -27.34 2.39
CA CYS A 52 -57.84 -26.53 1.17
C CYS A 52 -56.97 -27.11 0.05
N THR A 53 -56.07 -28.05 0.37
CA THR A 53 -55.05 -28.60 -0.55
C THR A 53 -55.31 -30.04 -0.99
N GLU A 54 -56.29 -30.71 -0.36
CA GLU A 54 -56.62 -32.10 -0.66
C GLU A 54 -57.23 -32.27 -2.05
N GLY A 55 -56.89 -33.38 -2.71
CA GLY A 55 -57.45 -33.73 -4.02
C GLY A 55 -57.01 -32.83 -5.17
N GLY A 56 -55.95 -32.02 -4.99
CA GLY A 56 -55.37 -31.15 -6.02
C GLY A 56 -55.95 -29.74 -6.08
N CYS A 57 -56.85 -29.35 -5.18
CA CYS A 57 -57.25 -27.95 -4.99
C CYS A 57 -56.08 -27.14 -4.42
N HIS A 58 -55.81 -25.91 -4.87
CA HIS A 58 -54.79 -24.99 -4.32
C HIS A 58 -53.37 -25.56 -4.08
N GLY A 59 -53.01 -26.72 -4.64
CA GLY A 59 -51.71 -27.35 -4.44
C GLY A 59 -50.54 -26.47 -4.89
N GLU A 60 -50.75 -25.66 -5.93
CA GLU A 60 -49.77 -24.67 -6.40
C GLU A 60 -49.42 -23.60 -5.34
N GLN A 61 -50.31 -23.29 -4.40
CA GLN A 61 -50.03 -22.31 -3.34
C GLN A 61 -49.10 -22.87 -2.26
N ILE A 62 -48.89 -24.19 -2.24
CA ILE A 62 -48.00 -24.88 -1.31
C ILE A 62 -46.90 -25.64 -2.05
N ASP A 63 -46.68 -25.30 -3.31
CA ASP A 63 -45.65 -25.91 -4.15
C ASP A 63 -44.33 -25.15 -3.98
N HIS A 64 -43.78 -25.24 -2.76
CA HIS A 64 -42.53 -24.62 -2.37
C HIS A 64 -41.65 -25.63 -1.64
N GLU A 65 -40.33 -25.51 -1.79
CA GLU A 65 -39.39 -26.39 -1.07
C GLU A 65 -39.52 -26.23 0.45
N ILE A 66 -39.71 -25.00 0.91
CA ILE A 66 -39.86 -24.68 2.33
C ILE A 66 -41.20 -24.01 2.56
N LEU A 67 -42.06 -24.66 3.33
CA LEU A 67 -43.39 -24.15 3.68
C LEU A 67 -43.37 -23.38 5.00
N HIS A 68 -44.16 -22.32 5.06
CA HIS A 68 -44.36 -21.56 6.28
C HIS A 68 -45.14 -22.40 7.32
N GLY A 69 -44.79 -22.29 8.61
CA GLY A 69 -45.26 -23.21 9.66
C GLY A 69 -46.78 -23.44 9.70
N PRO A 70 -47.64 -22.40 9.72
CA PRO A 70 -49.09 -22.53 9.61
C PRO A 70 -49.58 -23.29 8.37
N VAL A 71 -48.86 -23.21 7.25
CA VAL A 71 -49.19 -23.91 6.01
C VAL A 71 -48.85 -25.39 6.10
N VAL A 72 -47.73 -25.76 6.72
CA VAL A 72 -47.33 -27.15 6.96
C VAL A 72 -48.41 -27.94 7.71
N VAL A 73 -49.06 -27.30 8.69
CA VAL A 73 -50.11 -27.92 9.51
C VAL A 73 -51.51 -27.76 8.93
N GLY A 74 -51.65 -27.19 7.72
CA GLY A 74 -52.94 -26.99 7.07
C GLY A 74 -53.85 -25.97 7.76
N ALA A 75 -53.29 -25.07 8.58
CA ALA A 75 -54.04 -24.06 9.33
C ALA A 75 -54.34 -22.83 8.45
N CYS A 76 -54.90 -23.04 7.26
CA CYS A 76 -55.21 -21.99 6.29
C CYS A 76 -56.16 -20.94 6.87
N ASP A 77 -57.03 -21.34 7.80
CA ASP A 77 -57.97 -20.46 8.46
C ASP A 77 -57.29 -19.48 9.43
N MET A 78 -56.03 -19.65 9.80
CA MET A 78 -55.32 -18.64 10.62
C MET A 78 -55.20 -17.30 9.88
N CYS A 79 -55.05 -17.35 8.57
CA CYS A 79 -54.88 -16.18 7.72
C CYS A 79 -56.13 -15.88 6.89
N HIS A 80 -56.82 -16.91 6.41
CA HIS A 80 -57.96 -16.77 5.51
C HIS A 80 -59.30 -16.94 6.22
N SER A 81 -60.31 -16.25 5.72
CA SER A 81 -61.70 -16.43 6.13
C SER A 81 -62.61 -16.46 4.90
N TYR A 82 -63.62 -17.32 4.94
CA TYR A 82 -64.65 -17.36 3.91
C TYR A 82 -65.39 -16.01 3.85
N ILE A 83 -65.62 -15.52 2.63
CA ILE A 83 -66.59 -14.45 2.36
C ILE A 83 -67.94 -15.12 2.12
N GLU A 84 -68.04 -15.88 1.02
CA GLU A 84 -69.23 -16.69 0.69
C GLU A 84 -68.80 -18.12 0.37
N VAL A 85 -69.33 -19.08 1.13
CA VAL A 85 -68.96 -20.50 1.03
C VAL A 85 -69.47 -21.11 -0.28
N ALA A 86 -70.70 -20.76 -0.69
CA ALA A 86 -71.29 -21.26 -1.94
C ALA A 86 -70.50 -20.83 -3.18
N GLU A 87 -69.88 -19.65 -3.14
CA GLU A 87 -69.08 -19.09 -4.23
C GLU A 87 -67.58 -19.40 -4.11
N HIS A 88 -67.16 -20.08 -3.03
CA HIS A 88 -65.77 -20.43 -2.75
C HIS A 88 -64.82 -19.21 -2.74
N THR A 89 -65.23 -18.14 -2.05
CA THR A 89 -64.49 -16.87 -1.98
C THR A 89 -63.90 -16.60 -0.60
N PHE A 90 -62.74 -15.95 -0.55
CA PHE A 90 -61.96 -15.74 0.68
C PHE A 90 -61.41 -14.32 0.81
N LYS A 91 -61.21 -13.88 2.06
CA LYS A 91 -60.48 -12.68 2.43
C LYS A 91 -59.48 -12.98 3.55
N LEU A 92 -58.50 -12.10 3.75
CA LEU A 92 -57.65 -12.14 4.94
C LEU A 92 -58.47 -11.83 6.20
N LYS A 93 -58.14 -12.47 7.33
CA LYS A 93 -58.81 -12.28 8.63
C LYS A 93 -58.60 -10.88 9.23
N GLY A 94 -57.61 -10.13 8.74
CA GLY A 94 -57.34 -8.77 9.15
C GLY A 94 -56.44 -8.03 8.15
N PRO A 95 -56.04 -6.78 8.48
CA PRO A 95 -54.99 -6.07 7.77
C PRO A 95 -53.71 -6.91 7.71
N LYS A 96 -52.96 -6.80 6.61
CA LYS A 96 -51.80 -7.66 6.32
C LYS A 96 -50.75 -7.58 7.42
N GLU A 97 -50.43 -6.35 7.81
CA GLU A 97 -49.43 -6.02 8.83
C GLU A 97 -49.77 -6.64 10.19
N LYS A 98 -51.01 -6.46 10.66
CA LYS A 98 -51.46 -7.00 11.95
C LYS A 98 -51.55 -8.52 11.97
N LEU A 99 -51.81 -9.12 10.81
CA LEU A 99 -51.88 -10.57 10.68
C LEU A 99 -50.51 -11.21 10.86
N CYS A 100 -49.46 -10.60 10.30
CA CYS A 100 -48.08 -11.05 10.45
C CYS A 100 -47.57 -10.79 11.88
N GLU A 101 -47.82 -9.59 12.43
CA GLU A 101 -47.37 -9.19 13.77
C GLU A 101 -47.95 -10.03 14.91
N PHE A 102 -49.11 -10.68 14.69
CA PHE A 102 -49.70 -11.59 15.68
C PHE A 102 -48.73 -12.70 16.12
N CYS A 103 -47.86 -13.15 15.21
CA CYS A 103 -46.80 -14.12 15.50
C CYS A 103 -45.39 -13.53 15.38
N HIS A 104 -45.14 -12.69 14.38
CA HIS A 104 -43.84 -12.05 14.12
C HIS A 104 -43.77 -10.70 14.82
N ILE A 105 -43.64 -10.74 16.14
CA ILE A 105 -43.67 -9.56 16.99
C ILE A 105 -42.41 -8.71 16.79
N GLY A 106 -42.57 -7.38 16.82
CA GLY A 106 -41.48 -6.42 16.87
C GLY A 106 -40.68 -6.24 15.58
N GLN A 107 -41.16 -6.75 14.44
CA GLN A 107 -40.41 -6.63 13.17
C GLN A 107 -40.33 -5.19 12.65
N ALA A 108 -41.28 -4.32 13.02
CA ALA A 108 -41.26 -2.90 12.69
C ALA A 108 -40.82 -2.01 13.88
N GLU A 109 -40.38 -2.61 14.99
CA GLU A 109 -39.97 -1.89 16.19
C GLU A 109 -38.46 -1.65 16.20
N GLY A 110 -38.03 -0.40 16.17
CA GLY A 110 -36.60 -0.04 16.16
C GLY A 110 -36.35 1.45 15.97
N VAL A 111 -35.07 1.85 16.04
CA VAL A 111 -34.65 3.24 15.83
C VAL A 111 -34.70 3.60 14.35
N VAL A 112 -34.07 2.77 13.51
CA VAL A 112 -34.15 2.85 12.06
C VAL A 112 -34.99 1.69 11.58
N VAL A 113 -36.11 2.00 10.93
CA VAL A 113 -37.02 1.01 10.35
C VAL A 113 -36.96 1.14 8.84
N HIS A 114 -36.81 0.01 8.15
CA HIS A 114 -36.84 -0.02 6.70
C HIS A 114 -38.23 0.39 6.21
N GLU A 115 -38.31 1.33 5.27
CA GLU A 115 -39.57 1.97 4.87
C GLU A 115 -40.69 0.98 4.49
N PRO A 116 -40.45 -0.09 3.69
CA PRO A 116 -41.50 -1.06 3.39
C PRO A 116 -42.03 -1.77 4.64
N VAL A 117 -41.16 -2.02 5.63
CA VAL A 117 -41.54 -2.64 6.89
C VAL A 117 -42.35 -1.67 7.75
N ALA A 118 -41.97 -0.40 7.81
CA ALA A 118 -42.74 0.64 8.49
C ALA A 118 -44.15 0.82 7.91
N GLN A 119 -44.30 0.58 6.60
CA GLN A 119 -45.58 0.64 5.89
C GLN A 119 -46.38 -0.67 5.94
N GLY A 120 -45.87 -1.71 6.62
CA GLY A 120 -46.56 -3.00 6.72
C GLY A 120 -46.57 -3.81 5.41
N GLN A 121 -45.66 -3.52 4.49
CA GLN A 121 -45.53 -4.18 3.18
C GLN A 121 -44.78 -5.52 3.26
N CYS A 122 -45.07 -6.34 4.28
CA CYS A 122 -44.38 -7.60 4.53
C CYS A 122 -44.41 -8.53 3.30
N LEU A 123 -45.54 -8.51 2.58
CA LEU A 123 -45.79 -9.38 1.43
C LEU A 123 -45.07 -8.95 0.16
N ASP A 124 -44.43 -7.78 0.13
CA ASP A 124 -43.65 -7.34 -1.03
C ASP A 124 -42.31 -8.08 -1.09
N CYS A 125 -41.81 -8.51 0.07
CA CYS A 125 -40.59 -9.30 0.19
C CYS A 125 -40.88 -10.77 0.52
N HIS A 126 -41.85 -11.06 1.40
CA HIS A 126 -42.11 -12.40 1.89
C HIS A 126 -43.30 -13.07 1.21
N ASP A 127 -43.21 -14.39 1.00
CA ASP A 127 -44.35 -15.22 0.70
C ASP A 127 -44.81 -15.99 1.97
N PRO A 128 -46.04 -15.76 2.44
CA PRO A 128 -46.54 -16.37 3.68
C PRO A 128 -46.94 -17.83 3.51
N HIS A 129 -46.95 -18.37 2.29
CA HIS A 129 -47.20 -19.79 2.07
C HIS A 129 -45.93 -20.65 2.09
N GLY A 130 -44.86 -20.14 1.50
CA GLY A 130 -43.56 -20.81 1.44
C GLY A 130 -42.65 -20.18 0.40
N ALA A 131 -41.38 -20.59 0.38
CA ALA A 131 -40.43 -20.24 -0.66
C ALA A 131 -39.36 -21.33 -0.81
N ASP A 132 -38.50 -21.17 -1.82
CA ASP A 132 -37.35 -22.05 -2.04
C ASP A 132 -36.08 -21.54 -1.32
N ASN A 133 -36.25 -20.59 -0.40
CA ASN A 133 -35.20 -20.05 0.48
C ASN A 133 -35.71 -19.99 1.93
N VAL A 134 -34.78 -20.08 2.88
CA VAL A 134 -35.11 -20.19 4.32
C VAL A 134 -35.69 -18.89 4.89
N GLU A 135 -35.44 -17.77 4.21
CA GLU A 135 -35.94 -16.44 4.56
C GLU A 135 -37.36 -16.17 4.06
N MET A 136 -37.99 -17.11 3.34
CA MET A 136 -39.33 -16.98 2.77
C MET A 136 -39.48 -15.79 1.82
N LEU A 137 -38.43 -15.47 1.07
CA LEU A 137 -38.42 -14.34 0.13
C LEU A 137 -39.06 -14.72 -1.20
N ARG A 138 -39.69 -13.74 -1.84
CA ARG A 138 -40.25 -13.85 -3.21
C ARG A 138 -39.19 -13.99 -4.30
N GLU A 139 -37.96 -13.64 -3.99
CA GLU A 139 -36.80 -13.76 -4.86
C GLU A 139 -35.83 -14.83 -4.34
N ASP A 140 -34.98 -15.39 -5.21
CA ASP A 140 -34.12 -16.54 -4.86
C ASP A 140 -33.18 -16.30 -3.67
N ASN A 141 -32.82 -15.04 -3.40
CA ASN A 141 -31.96 -14.67 -2.28
C ASN A 141 -32.10 -13.20 -1.91
N VAL A 142 -31.53 -12.83 -0.75
CA VAL A 142 -31.51 -11.46 -0.21
C VAL A 142 -30.99 -10.44 -1.24
N GLY A 143 -29.90 -10.74 -1.96
CA GLY A 143 -29.33 -9.82 -2.95
C GLY A 143 -30.28 -9.50 -4.10
N LYS A 144 -30.96 -10.51 -4.66
CA LYS A 144 -32.00 -10.31 -5.69
C LYS A 144 -33.21 -9.58 -5.12
N MET A 145 -33.63 -9.93 -3.91
CA MET A 145 -34.72 -9.25 -3.23
C MET A 145 -34.45 -7.75 -3.06
N CYS A 146 -33.26 -7.38 -2.57
CA CYS A 146 -32.85 -5.98 -2.46
C CYS A 146 -32.81 -5.30 -3.83
N SER A 147 -32.28 -5.97 -4.85
CA SER A 147 -32.12 -5.42 -6.20
C SER A 147 -33.44 -5.26 -6.97
N SER A 148 -34.54 -5.83 -6.47
CA SER A 148 -35.88 -5.60 -7.04
C SER A 148 -36.33 -4.14 -6.90
N CYS A 149 -35.80 -3.42 -5.91
CA CYS A 149 -36.13 -2.03 -5.61
C CYS A 149 -34.89 -1.11 -5.59
N HIS A 150 -33.75 -1.60 -5.09
CA HIS A 150 -32.53 -0.82 -4.97
C HIS A 150 -31.64 -0.98 -6.20
N ASP A 151 -30.98 0.11 -6.55
CA ASP A 151 -29.98 0.10 -7.61
C ASP A 151 -28.82 -0.84 -7.30
N ASP A 152 -28.32 -1.49 -8.35
CA ASP A 152 -27.12 -2.31 -8.28
C ASP A 152 -25.91 -1.46 -7.86
N VAL A 153 -25.48 -1.66 -6.61
CA VAL A 153 -24.35 -0.97 -5.97
C VAL A 153 -22.99 -1.32 -6.58
N THR A 154 -22.96 -2.31 -7.47
CA THR A 154 -21.75 -2.75 -8.18
C THR A 154 -21.65 -2.19 -9.60
N ARG A 155 -22.70 -1.52 -10.07
CA ARG A 155 -22.81 -1.06 -11.46
C ARG A 155 -21.65 -0.16 -11.86
N GLY A 156 -20.97 -0.53 -12.94
CA GLY A 156 -19.85 0.23 -13.50
C GLY A 156 -18.60 0.22 -12.62
N ARG A 157 -18.49 -0.71 -11.66
CA ARG A 157 -17.34 -0.90 -10.79
C ARG A 157 -16.57 -2.17 -11.17
N ARG A 158 -15.25 -2.16 -10.98
CA ARG A 158 -14.37 -3.28 -11.36
C ARG A 158 -14.16 -4.30 -10.25
N TYR A 159 -14.07 -3.84 -9.00
CA TYR A 159 -13.73 -4.64 -7.84
C TYR A 159 -14.92 -4.67 -6.89
N THR A 160 -15.67 -5.76 -6.90
CA THR A 160 -16.82 -5.98 -6.02
C THR A 160 -16.38 -6.66 -4.73
N HIS A 161 -16.89 -6.17 -3.60
CA HIS A 161 -16.59 -6.73 -2.30
C HIS A 161 -17.28 -8.10 -2.15
N GLY A 162 -16.59 -9.07 -1.54
CA GLY A 162 -17.02 -10.48 -1.49
C GLY A 162 -18.49 -10.70 -1.07
N PRO A 163 -18.94 -10.16 0.08
CA PRO A 163 -20.33 -10.28 0.52
C PRO A 163 -21.35 -9.70 -0.46
N VAL A 164 -20.99 -8.65 -1.19
CA VAL A 164 -21.87 -8.05 -2.21
C VAL A 164 -21.93 -8.95 -3.44
N ALA A 165 -20.79 -9.50 -3.86
CA ALA A 165 -20.72 -10.41 -5.01
C ALA A 165 -21.57 -11.68 -4.82
N THR A 166 -21.78 -12.12 -3.59
CA THR A 166 -22.62 -13.28 -3.25
C THR A 166 -24.06 -12.92 -2.88
N GLY A 167 -24.45 -11.64 -2.97
CA GLY A 167 -25.78 -11.19 -2.58
C GLY A 167 -26.06 -11.29 -1.07
N SER A 168 -25.02 -11.37 -0.25
CA SER A 168 -25.10 -11.52 1.21
C SER A 168 -25.24 -10.16 1.91
N CYS A 169 -26.19 -9.34 1.45
CA CYS A 169 -26.44 -7.98 1.98
C CYS A 169 -26.67 -8.01 3.51
N ALA A 170 -27.30 -9.09 3.99
CA ALA A 170 -27.60 -9.32 5.39
C ALA A 170 -26.37 -9.48 6.30
N ALA A 171 -25.16 -9.66 5.74
CA ALA A 171 -23.92 -9.71 6.51
C ALA A 171 -23.60 -8.36 7.16
N CYS A 172 -24.01 -7.26 6.53
CA CYS A 172 -23.75 -5.91 7.01
C CYS A 172 -25.02 -5.12 7.30
N HIS A 173 -26.12 -5.39 6.58
CA HIS A 173 -27.40 -4.70 6.74
C HIS A 173 -28.44 -5.59 7.42
N ARG A 174 -29.34 -4.99 8.21
CA ARG A 174 -30.50 -5.65 8.82
C ARG A 174 -31.74 -5.27 8.03
N SER A 175 -32.37 -6.23 7.36
CA SER A 175 -33.43 -5.98 6.36
C SER A 175 -34.71 -5.33 6.91
N HIS A 176 -34.94 -5.38 8.23
CA HIS A 176 -36.13 -4.81 8.89
C HIS A 176 -35.80 -3.56 9.70
N THR A 177 -35.06 -3.73 10.80
CA THR A 177 -34.73 -2.65 11.72
C THR A 177 -33.29 -2.72 12.17
N SER A 178 -32.73 -1.56 12.50
CA SER A 178 -31.43 -1.44 13.13
C SER A 178 -31.40 -0.29 14.13
N PRO A 179 -30.60 -0.39 15.21
CA PRO A 179 -30.23 0.78 16.01
C PRO A 179 -29.28 1.73 15.27
N TYR A 180 -28.73 1.35 14.12
CA TYR A 180 -27.71 2.09 13.38
C TYR A 180 -28.22 2.62 12.03
N PRO A 181 -27.72 3.77 11.53
CA PRO A 181 -28.09 4.31 10.22
C PRO A 181 -27.86 3.32 9.08
N ASN A 182 -28.57 3.51 7.97
CA ASN A 182 -28.50 2.66 6.78
C ASN A 182 -28.74 1.17 7.08
N LEU A 183 -29.47 0.88 8.16
CA LEU A 183 -29.75 -0.46 8.63
C LEU A 183 -28.51 -1.30 8.96
N LEU A 184 -27.37 -0.70 9.29
CA LEU A 184 -26.15 -1.46 9.54
C LEU A 184 -26.26 -2.38 10.77
N SER A 185 -25.54 -3.49 10.81
CA SER A 185 -25.53 -4.42 11.97
C SER A 185 -24.72 -3.87 13.15
N THR A 186 -23.72 -3.03 12.89
CA THR A 186 -22.88 -2.33 13.86
C THR A 186 -22.33 -1.03 13.26
N THR A 187 -21.48 -0.30 13.97
CA THR A 187 -20.98 1.02 13.55
C THR A 187 -19.55 0.99 13.00
N GLY A 188 -19.32 1.86 12.01
CA GLY A 188 -17.99 2.31 11.56
C GLY A 188 -16.95 1.19 11.47
N ARG A 189 -15.83 1.37 12.18
CA ARG A 189 -14.69 0.43 12.23
C ARG A 189 -15.11 -0.99 12.60
N GLN A 190 -16.00 -1.16 13.58
CA GLN A 190 -16.35 -2.47 14.11
C GLN A 190 -16.95 -3.38 13.03
N LEU A 191 -17.79 -2.81 12.15
CA LEU A 191 -18.43 -3.54 11.06
C LEU A 191 -17.41 -4.22 10.14
N CYS A 192 -16.29 -3.55 9.91
CA CYS A 192 -15.21 -4.05 9.06
C CYS A 192 -14.39 -5.12 9.79
N ILE A 193 -13.95 -4.83 11.02
CA ILE A 193 -13.02 -5.71 11.75
C ILE A 193 -13.67 -6.95 12.36
N ASP A 194 -15.00 -7.01 12.43
CA ASP A 194 -15.73 -8.24 12.79
C ASP A 194 -15.32 -9.42 11.90
N CYS A 195 -15.05 -9.14 10.61
CA CYS A 195 -14.51 -10.09 9.65
C CYS A 195 -13.02 -9.86 9.35
N HIS A 196 -12.58 -8.61 9.20
CA HIS A 196 -11.17 -8.26 8.94
C HIS A 196 -10.34 -8.21 10.24
N GLN A 197 -10.41 -9.27 11.03
CA GLN A 197 -9.84 -9.34 12.38
C GLN A 197 -8.33 -9.18 12.39
N ASP A 198 -7.63 -9.71 11.38
CA ASP A 198 -6.17 -9.57 11.25
C ASP A 198 -5.76 -8.11 11.10
N MET A 199 -6.49 -7.36 10.29
CA MET A 199 -6.28 -5.92 10.13
C MET A 199 -6.56 -5.18 11.44
N GLY A 200 -7.68 -5.51 12.11
CA GLY A 200 -8.01 -4.96 13.43
C GLY A 200 -6.87 -5.18 14.45
N ARG A 201 -6.40 -6.42 14.57
CA ARG A 201 -5.28 -6.79 15.45
C ARG A 201 -3.98 -6.08 15.07
N GLN A 202 -3.67 -5.95 13.78
CA GLN A 202 -2.49 -5.23 13.33
C GLN A 202 -2.55 -3.77 13.79
N ILE A 203 -3.65 -3.07 13.48
CA ILE A 203 -3.85 -1.67 13.87
C ILE A 203 -3.74 -1.49 15.39
N ASP A 204 -4.30 -2.42 16.17
CA ASP A 204 -4.31 -2.34 17.64
C ASP A 204 -2.94 -2.66 18.29
N THR A 205 -2.00 -3.25 17.55
CA THR A 205 -0.71 -3.72 18.10
C THR A 205 0.50 -2.93 17.59
N VAL A 206 0.39 -2.24 16.45
CA VAL A 206 1.50 -1.45 15.90
C VAL A 206 1.77 -0.18 16.72
N ARG A 207 3.04 0.24 16.74
CA ARG A 207 3.48 1.41 17.51
C ARG A 207 2.92 2.73 16.98
N TYR A 208 2.83 2.88 15.66
CA TYR A 208 2.36 4.08 14.99
C TYR A 208 1.13 3.72 14.16
N VAL A 209 -0.02 4.26 14.55
CA VAL A 209 -1.28 4.06 13.83
C VAL A 209 -1.54 5.26 12.95
N HIS A 210 -1.94 5.03 11.70
CA HIS A 210 -2.33 6.13 10.82
C HIS A 210 -3.65 6.72 11.31
N GLU A 211 -3.67 8.03 11.59
CA GLU A 211 -4.79 8.69 12.27
C GLU A 211 -6.17 8.45 11.61
N PRO A 212 -6.33 8.53 10.27
CA PRO A 212 -7.61 8.27 9.60
C PRO A 212 -8.23 6.90 9.95
N VAL A 213 -7.40 5.92 10.28
CA VAL A 213 -7.79 4.52 10.46
C VAL A 213 -8.30 4.24 11.88
N LYS A 214 -8.01 5.13 12.84
CA LYS A 214 -8.66 5.08 14.16
C LYS A 214 -10.15 5.39 14.09
N GLY A 215 -10.55 6.15 13.07
CA GLY A 215 -11.92 6.54 12.80
C GLY A 215 -12.64 5.57 11.87
N ASP A 216 -13.00 6.06 10.68
CA ASP A 216 -13.86 5.36 9.72
C ASP A 216 -13.05 4.84 8.52
N CYS A 217 -13.10 3.54 8.27
CA CYS A 217 -12.47 2.89 7.12
C CYS A 217 -12.97 3.47 5.78
N LEU A 218 -14.20 3.98 5.77
CA LEU A 218 -14.83 4.58 4.59
C LEU A 218 -14.20 5.90 4.18
N GLN A 219 -13.26 6.48 4.93
CA GLN A 219 -12.53 7.65 4.45
C GLN A 219 -11.70 7.32 3.21
N CYS A 220 -11.16 6.09 3.14
CA CYS A 220 -10.31 5.63 2.05
C CYS A 220 -10.95 4.52 1.21
N HIS A 221 -11.86 3.72 1.78
CA HIS A 221 -12.44 2.56 1.11
C HIS A 221 -13.90 2.75 0.67
N GLU A 222 -14.28 2.06 -0.40
CA GLU A 222 -15.65 1.86 -0.90
C GLU A 222 -16.12 0.43 -0.60
N THR A 223 -17.04 0.25 0.33
CA THR A 223 -17.40 -1.06 0.89
C THR A 223 -18.18 -1.99 -0.01
N HIS A 224 -18.88 -1.47 -1.02
CA HIS A 224 -19.64 -2.31 -1.94
C HIS A 224 -18.81 -2.70 -3.16
N ALA A 225 -18.32 -1.71 -3.89
CA ALA A 225 -17.47 -1.92 -5.04
C ALA A 225 -16.67 -0.66 -5.39
N SER A 226 -15.48 -0.85 -5.96
CA SER A 226 -14.61 0.24 -6.41
C SER A 226 -14.08 -0.01 -7.83
N ASN A 227 -13.56 1.04 -8.46
CA ASN A 227 -12.73 0.94 -9.66
C ASN A 227 -11.24 0.73 -9.36
N HIS A 228 -10.84 0.80 -8.09
CA HIS A 228 -9.46 0.68 -7.65
C HIS A 228 -9.27 -0.57 -6.79
N ALA A 229 -8.08 -1.15 -6.86
CA ALA A 229 -7.72 -2.32 -6.07
C ALA A 229 -7.87 -2.03 -4.56
N ASN A 230 -8.06 -3.09 -3.76
CA ASN A 230 -8.27 -2.98 -2.31
C ASN A 230 -9.46 -2.06 -1.93
N HIS A 231 -10.43 -1.91 -2.83
CA HIS A 231 -11.61 -1.08 -2.62
C HIS A 231 -11.30 0.39 -2.33
N LEU A 232 -10.20 0.96 -2.82
CA LEU A 232 -9.88 2.37 -2.56
C LEU A 232 -10.83 3.34 -3.29
N LYS A 233 -11.03 4.55 -2.75
CA LYS A 233 -11.86 5.60 -3.37
C LYS A 233 -11.25 6.25 -4.60
N ALA A 234 -9.93 6.25 -4.69
CA ALA A 234 -9.15 6.81 -5.79
C ALA A 234 -7.84 6.01 -5.96
N GLU A 235 -7.07 6.33 -7.00
CA GLU A 235 -5.71 5.80 -7.14
C GLU A 235 -4.82 6.23 -5.97
N PRO A 236 -3.84 5.40 -5.55
CA PRO A 236 -3.08 5.63 -4.33
C PRO A 236 -2.47 7.04 -4.18
N VAL A 237 -1.84 7.55 -5.24
CA VAL A 237 -1.22 8.88 -5.21
C VAL A 237 -2.27 9.95 -4.94
N ASP A 238 -3.35 9.98 -5.73
CA ASP A 238 -4.41 10.98 -5.61
C ASP A 238 -5.12 10.90 -4.26
N LEU A 239 -5.34 9.69 -3.74
CA LEU A 239 -5.97 9.45 -2.45
C LEU A 239 -5.09 9.94 -1.28
N CYS A 240 -3.79 9.65 -1.30
CA CYS A 240 -2.89 10.09 -0.24
C CYS A 240 -2.72 11.61 -0.26
N VAL A 241 -2.45 12.18 -1.44
CA VAL A 241 -2.21 13.63 -1.55
C VAL A 241 -3.45 14.46 -1.29
N SER A 242 -4.68 13.91 -1.33
CA SER A 242 -5.88 14.68 -0.99
C SER A 242 -5.90 15.18 0.46
N CYS A 243 -5.18 14.51 1.36
CA CYS A 243 -5.01 14.92 2.75
C CYS A 243 -3.59 15.42 3.05
N HIS A 244 -2.58 14.85 2.38
CA HIS A 244 -1.17 15.24 2.53
C HIS A 244 -0.77 16.42 1.62
N GLU A 245 -1.66 17.39 1.39
CA GLU A 245 -1.37 18.58 0.58
C GLU A 245 -0.41 19.55 1.29
N HIS A 246 -0.41 19.55 2.62
CA HIS A 246 0.34 20.50 3.45
C HIS A 246 1.85 20.21 3.55
N GLU A 247 2.31 19.06 3.06
CA GLU A 247 3.70 18.61 3.20
C GLU A 247 4.54 18.82 1.93
N ASP A 248 4.03 19.58 0.95
CA ASP A 248 4.65 19.77 -0.38
C ASP A 248 4.90 18.45 -1.16
N ILE A 249 4.50 17.29 -0.63
CA ILE A 249 4.69 15.96 -1.23
C ILE A 249 4.17 15.93 -2.67
N LYS A 250 2.99 16.51 -2.93
CA LYS A 250 2.45 16.60 -4.29
C LYS A 250 3.39 17.31 -5.26
N LYS A 251 4.12 18.34 -4.81
CA LYS A 251 5.13 19.03 -5.62
C LYS A 251 6.37 18.16 -5.81
N LEU A 252 6.82 17.48 -4.76
CA LEU A 252 7.99 16.61 -4.75
C LEU A 252 7.85 15.38 -5.68
N ILE A 253 6.62 14.95 -5.97
CA ILE A 253 6.39 13.79 -6.85
C ILE A 253 5.96 14.17 -8.27
N SER A 254 5.22 15.28 -8.43
CA SER A 254 4.61 15.62 -9.72
C SER A 254 5.49 16.51 -10.59
N ASN A 255 6.25 17.43 -10.00
CA ASN A 255 6.91 18.54 -10.73
C ASN A 255 8.42 18.61 -10.48
N VAL A 256 9.08 17.47 -10.33
CA VAL A 256 10.53 17.37 -10.11
C VAL A 256 11.28 16.86 -11.33
N ALA A 257 12.53 17.29 -11.48
CA ALA A 257 13.38 16.89 -12.60
C ALA A 257 13.75 15.40 -12.54
N ILE A 258 14.02 14.89 -11.34
CA ILE A 258 14.40 13.50 -11.09
C ILE A 258 13.38 12.91 -10.13
N ARG A 259 12.53 12.01 -10.63
CA ARG A 259 11.52 11.31 -9.84
C ARG A 259 12.10 10.01 -9.28
N HIS A 260 11.72 9.69 -8.05
CA HIS A 260 11.91 8.34 -7.52
C HIS A 260 10.71 7.49 -7.95
N SER A 261 10.90 6.60 -8.93
CA SER A 261 9.81 5.84 -9.56
C SER A 261 8.93 5.03 -8.59
N PRO A 262 9.44 4.44 -7.49
CA PRO A 262 8.59 3.78 -6.50
C PRO A 262 7.53 4.69 -5.87
N VAL A 263 7.67 6.00 -5.93
CA VAL A 263 6.69 6.92 -5.34
C VAL A 263 5.48 7.14 -6.27
N THR A 264 5.62 6.87 -7.56
CA THR A 264 4.54 7.04 -8.54
C THR A 264 4.00 5.73 -9.10
N ASP A 265 4.79 4.66 -9.03
CA ASP A 265 4.50 3.43 -9.76
C ASP A 265 3.80 2.38 -8.88
N GLY A 266 2.79 1.72 -9.44
CA GLY A 266 2.10 0.61 -8.79
C GLY A 266 1.49 0.99 -7.43
N PRO A 267 1.90 0.36 -6.30
CA PRO A 267 1.47 0.75 -4.96
C PRO A 267 1.88 2.17 -4.53
N ALA A 268 2.74 2.85 -5.29
CA ALA A 268 3.18 4.23 -5.07
C ALA A 268 3.72 4.43 -3.65
N CYS A 269 3.12 5.32 -2.86
CA CYS A 269 3.47 5.58 -1.47
C CYS A 269 3.60 4.29 -0.63
N MET A 270 2.77 3.28 -0.92
CA MET A 270 2.75 2.01 -0.18
C MET A 270 3.93 1.08 -0.52
N ASN A 271 4.78 1.44 -1.48
CA ASN A 271 6.05 0.73 -1.69
C ASN A 271 7.01 0.88 -0.50
N CYS A 272 6.90 2.00 0.23
CA CYS A 272 7.71 2.28 1.42
C CYS A 272 6.89 2.55 2.68
N HIS A 273 5.62 2.97 2.56
CA HIS A 273 4.76 3.29 3.71
C HIS A 273 3.69 2.23 3.95
N VAL A 274 3.27 2.08 5.20
CA VAL A 274 2.16 1.22 5.61
C VAL A 274 0.97 2.08 5.98
N SER A 275 -0.04 2.11 5.10
CA SER A 275 -1.16 3.06 5.15
C SER A 275 -2.07 2.94 6.37
N HIS A 276 -2.09 1.80 7.06
CA HIS A 276 -2.93 1.60 8.26
C HIS A 276 -2.18 1.85 9.57
N GLY A 277 -0.87 1.57 9.56
CA GLY A 277 -0.05 1.63 10.76
C GLY A 277 1.15 0.70 10.66
N GLY A 278 2.22 1.07 11.36
CA GLY A 278 3.49 0.34 11.35
C GLY A 278 4.29 0.58 12.62
N ASN A 279 5.44 -0.06 12.72
CA ASN A 279 6.31 0.04 13.90
C ASN A 279 7.37 1.13 13.80
N TRP A 280 7.43 1.81 12.65
CA TRP A 280 8.44 2.81 12.35
C TRP A 280 7.83 4.21 12.20
N PRO A 281 8.56 5.27 12.57
CA PRO A 281 8.14 6.65 12.34
C PRO A 281 7.76 6.90 10.89
N VAL A 282 6.91 7.92 10.64
CA VAL A 282 6.36 8.26 9.32
C VAL A 282 5.70 7.07 8.58
N LEU A 283 5.27 6.06 9.34
CA LEU A 283 4.63 4.85 8.84
C LEU A 283 5.50 4.07 7.83
N ALA A 284 6.82 4.11 7.96
CA ALA A 284 7.71 3.31 7.11
C ALA A 284 7.45 1.80 7.28
N ASN A 285 7.63 1.05 6.20
CA ASN A 285 7.44 -0.40 6.16
C ASN A 285 8.55 -1.19 6.88
N ASP A 286 9.72 -0.58 7.05
CA ASP A 286 10.87 -1.17 7.73
C ASP A 286 11.78 -0.10 8.34
N GLU A 287 12.79 -0.52 9.10
CA GLU A 287 13.73 0.36 9.81
C GLU A 287 14.70 1.06 8.86
N GLY A 288 14.56 2.38 8.72
CA GLY A 288 15.57 3.25 8.09
C GLY A 288 16.15 2.67 6.79
N VAL A 289 17.45 2.39 6.81
CA VAL A 289 18.20 1.80 5.68
C VAL A 289 17.63 0.46 5.20
N ALA A 290 17.06 -0.38 6.07
CA ALA A 290 16.52 -1.69 5.68
C ALA A 290 15.37 -1.56 4.67
N SER A 291 14.51 -0.54 4.84
CA SER A 291 13.43 -0.22 3.89
C SER A 291 13.99 0.04 2.50
N CYS A 292 15.08 0.82 2.40
CA CYS A 292 15.74 1.11 1.14
C CYS A 292 16.42 -0.13 0.54
N LEU A 293 17.12 -0.90 1.37
CA LEU A 293 17.87 -2.08 0.93
C LEU A 293 16.98 -3.25 0.48
N SER A 294 15.69 -3.25 0.81
CA SER A 294 14.73 -4.22 0.24
C SER A 294 14.78 -4.25 -1.31
N CYS A 295 15.11 -3.12 -1.93
CA CYS A 295 15.27 -2.95 -3.37
C CYS A 295 16.70 -2.58 -3.78
N HIS A 296 17.38 -1.74 -3.00
CA HIS A 296 18.70 -1.21 -3.33
C HIS A 296 19.87 -2.08 -2.86
N ASP A 297 19.63 -3.28 -2.32
CA ASP A 297 20.71 -4.25 -2.03
C ASP A 297 21.40 -4.79 -3.29
N ARG A 298 20.78 -4.61 -4.46
CA ARG A 298 21.25 -5.12 -5.75
C ARG A 298 21.06 -4.09 -6.87
N PRO A 299 21.75 -4.26 -8.02
CA PRO A 299 21.57 -3.37 -9.15
C PRO A 299 20.13 -3.36 -9.65
N ILE A 300 19.58 -2.17 -9.88
CA ILE A 300 18.29 -1.97 -10.54
C ILE A 300 18.58 -1.74 -12.02
N LEU A 301 18.00 -2.58 -12.87
CA LEU A 301 18.23 -2.57 -14.32
C LEU A 301 17.14 -1.75 -15.03
N ASP A 302 17.48 -1.18 -16.18
CA ASP A 302 16.50 -0.64 -17.12
C ASP A 302 15.92 -1.72 -18.06
N PHE A 303 15.08 -1.31 -19.02
CA PHE A 303 14.41 -2.21 -19.96
C PHE A 303 15.39 -2.97 -20.88
N ASP A 304 16.58 -2.42 -21.13
CA ASP A 304 17.62 -3.03 -21.96
C ASP A 304 18.56 -3.92 -21.12
N GLY A 305 18.28 -4.08 -19.83
CA GLY A 305 19.07 -4.85 -18.88
C GLY A 305 20.34 -4.14 -18.41
N GLN A 306 20.48 -2.84 -18.68
CA GLN A 306 21.61 -2.04 -18.22
C GLN A 306 21.38 -1.54 -16.80
N THR A 307 22.45 -1.43 -16.00
CA THR A 307 22.34 -0.93 -14.62
C THR A 307 21.95 0.54 -14.62
N ARG A 308 20.73 0.82 -14.14
CA ARG A 308 20.20 2.17 -13.94
C ARG A 308 20.58 2.73 -12.58
N VAL A 309 20.52 1.89 -11.53
CA VAL A 309 20.93 2.24 -10.17
C VAL A 309 21.84 1.13 -9.66
N ALA A 310 23.03 1.50 -9.18
CA ALA A 310 23.95 0.55 -8.56
C ALA A 310 23.32 -0.04 -7.27
N GLY A 311 23.58 -1.31 -7.02
CA GLY A 311 23.25 -1.94 -5.75
C GLY A 311 24.24 -1.52 -4.66
N MET A 312 23.76 -1.50 -3.42
CA MET A 312 24.49 -1.05 -2.23
C MET A 312 24.86 -2.22 -1.31
N ALA A 313 25.12 -3.41 -1.88
CA ALA A 313 25.47 -4.60 -1.14
C ALA A 313 26.71 -4.41 -0.25
N GLU A 314 27.60 -3.49 -0.60
CA GLU A 314 28.79 -3.13 0.17
C GLU A 314 28.46 -2.59 1.57
N LEU A 315 27.26 -2.03 1.78
CA LEU A 315 26.83 -1.55 3.10
C LEU A 315 26.64 -2.68 4.11
N ALA A 316 26.50 -3.91 3.64
CA ALA A 316 26.41 -5.10 4.48
C ALA A 316 27.79 -5.67 4.86
N ARG A 317 28.90 -5.17 4.30
CA ARG A 317 30.25 -5.71 4.57
C ARG A 317 30.64 -5.49 6.04
N PRO A 318 30.96 -6.54 6.80
CA PRO A 318 31.44 -6.40 8.17
C PRO A 318 32.75 -5.60 8.22
N GLY A 319 32.88 -4.71 9.20
CA GLY A 319 34.10 -3.93 9.41
C GLY A 319 34.36 -2.80 8.41
N SER A 320 33.43 -2.50 7.50
CA SER A 320 33.55 -1.32 6.62
C SER A 320 33.40 -0.02 7.42
N TYR A 321 34.19 0.99 7.08
CA TYR A 321 34.02 2.37 7.52
C TYR A 321 32.86 3.02 6.76
N LYS A 322 31.69 3.11 7.41
CA LYS A 322 30.48 3.74 6.88
C LYS A 322 30.45 5.24 7.17
N HIS A 323 29.93 6.01 6.21
CA HIS A 323 29.64 7.43 6.39
C HIS A 323 28.62 7.64 7.51
N GLY A 324 28.77 8.71 8.29
CA GLY A 324 28.01 8.96 9.53
C GLY A 324 26.51 8.68 9.41
N PRO A 325 25.78 9.37 8.52
CA PRO A 325 24.37 9.12 8.28
C PRO A 325 24.03 7.66 7.96
N ILE A 326 24.87 6.95 7.19
CA ILE A 326 24.65 5.55 6.81
C ILE A 326 24.93 4.60 7.98
N ARG A 327 25.98 4.87 8.76
CA ARG A 327 26.26 4.17 10.01
C ARG A 327 25.07 4.32 10.97
N ASP A 328 24.46 5.49 10.97
CA ASP A 328 23.36 5.87 11.85
C ASP A 328 21.97 5.53 11.24
N GLY A 329 21.93 4.83 10.10
CA GLY A 329 20.71 4.27 9.54
C GLY A 329 19.84 5.23 8.71
N ASN A 330 20.39 6.34 8.23
CA ASN A 330 19.66 7.41 7.56
C ASN A 330 20.21 7.72 6.15
N CYS A 331 19.49 7.26 5.13
CA CYS A 331 19.76 7.57 3.71
C CYS A 331 19.29 8.99 3.33
N SER A 332 18.24 9.47 3.98
CA SER A 332 17.51 10.67 3.59
C SER A 332 18.24 11.98 3.92
N GLU A 333 19.29 11.94 4.75
CA GLU A 333 20.20 13.08 4.97
C GLU A 333 21.01 13.45 3.71
N CYS A 334 21.13 12.53 2.76
CA CYS A 334 21.83 12.77 1.50
C CYS A 334 20.93 12.61 0.29
N HIS A 335 19.86 11.81 0.43
CA HIS A 335 18.94 11.50 -0.65
C HIS A 335 17.53 12.09 -0.45
N ASP A 336 17.00 12.72 -1.48
CA ASP A 336 15.60 13.10 -1.59
C ASP A 336 14.77 11.93 -2.14
N VAL A 337 14.26 11.11 -1.23
CA VAL A 337 13.59 9.84 -1.54
C VAL A 337 12.23 10.01 -2.24
N HIS A 338 11.66 11.22 -2.26
CA HIS A 338 10.41 11.48 -2.98
C HIS A 338 10.65 11.93 -4.42
N GLY A 339 11.77 12.61 -4.65
CA GLY A 339 12.11 13.17 -5.95
C GLY A 339 12.65 14.58 -5.80
N GLY A 340 13.58 14.97 -6.65
CA GLY A 340 14.29 16.24 -6.50
C GLY A 340 14.88 16.79 -7.79
N ALA A 341 15.62 17.88 -7.66
CA ALA A 341 16.28 18.55 -8.78
C ALA A 341 17.64 17.94 -9.12
N ALA A 342 18.37 17.41 -8.12
CA ALA A 342 19.71 16.88 -8.34
C ALA A 342 19.67 15.42 -8.83
N ALA A 343 20.68 15.07 -9.64
CA ALA A 343 20.84 13.71 -10.10
C ALA A 343 21.04 12.72 -8.95
N GLN A 344 20.68 11.45 -9.19
CA GLN A 344 20.78 10.38 -8.18
C GLN A 344 19.98 10.67 -6.91
N LEU A 345 18.94 11.53 -7.03
CA LEU A 345 18.08 11.93 -5.93
C LEU A 345 18.88 12.54 -4.78
N LEU A 346 19.91 13.33 -5.05
CA LEU A 346 20.68 13.97 -3.98
C LEU A 346 19.99 15.25 -3.49
N ILE A 347 20.16 15.59 -2.21
CA ILE A 347 19.59 16.83 -1.64
C ILE A 347 20.35 18.09 -2.07
N ALA A 348 21.57 17.94 -2.59
CA ALA A 348 22.43 19.03 -3.03
C ALA A 348 23.41 18.56 -4.13
N PRO A 349 24.04 19.49 -4.87
CA PRO A 349 24.99 19.14 -5.92
C PRO A 349 26.19 18.32 -5.42
N TYR A 350 26.57 17.33 -6.22
CA TYR A 350 27.76 16.52 -6.04
C TYR A 350 28.34 16.13 -7.41
N PRO A 351 29.64 16.35 -7.67
CA PRO A 351 30.20 16.08 -8.99
C PRO A 351 30.22 14.59 -9.32
N LYS A 352 29.81 14.25 -10.55
CA LYS A 352 29.84 12.87 -11.05
C LYS A 352 31.19 12.48 -11.63
N THR A 353 31.96 13.46 -12.09
CA THR A 353 33.22 13.27 -12.80
C THR A 353 34.39 13.16 -11.83
N PHE A 354 35.49 12.56 -12.30
CA PHE A 354 36.74 12.52 -11.56
C PHE A 354 37.35 13.94 -11.40
N TYR A 355 37.33 14.71 -12.49
CA TYR A 355 37.79 16.08 -12.54
C TYR A 355 36.62 17.06 -12.67
N GLU A 356 36.68 18.15 -11.92
CA GLU A 356 35.71 19.23 -11.89
C GLU A 356 36.39 20.56 -11.54
N SER A 357 35.87 21.67 -12.04
CA SER A 357 36.34 22.99 -11.61
C SER A 357 35.85 23.28 -10.20
N PHE A 358 36.74 23.77 -9.34
CA PHE A 358 36.36 24.02 -7.95
C PHE A 358 35.48 25.26 -7.82
N GLU A 359 34.26 25.04 -7.35
CA GLU A 359 33.34 26.05 -6.83
C GLU A 359 32.68 25.46 -5.59
N VAL A 360 32.49 26.24 -4.52
CA VAL A 360 31.96 25.71 -3.23
C VAL A 360 30.59 25.04 -3.43
N ASP A 361 29.72 25.67 -4.21
CA ASP A 361 28.36 25.19 -4.47
C ASP A 361 28.32 23.86 -5.23
N THR A 362 29.33 23.58 -6.06
CA THR A 362 29.45 22.33 -6.82
C THR A 362 29.63 21.12 -5.90
N TYR A 363 30.10 21.34 -4.67
CA TYR A 363 30.28 20.32 -3.62
C TYR A 363 29.29 20.51 -2.46
N GLY A 364 28.17 21.19 -2.72
CA GLY A 364 27.19 21.56 -1.69
C GLY A 364 26.73 20.39 -0.82
N LEU A 365 26.61 19.17 -1.37
CA LEU A 365 26.28 17.97 -0.59
C LEU A 365 27.32 17.68 0.50
N CYS A 366 28.61 17.77 0.17
CA CYS A 366 29.68 17.50 1.12
C CYS A 366 29.75 18.61 2.18
N PHE A 367 29.62 19.86 1.74
CA PHE A 367 29.77 21.03 2.63
C PHE A 367 28.55 21.33 3.51
N ALA A 368 27.45 20.59 3.33
CA ALA A 368 26.34 20.60 4.28
C ALA A 368 26.75 20.11 5.68
N CYS A 369 27.76 19.23 5.76
CA CYS A 369 28.26 18.69 7.04
C CYS A 369 29.77 18.91 7.25
N HIS A 370 30.55 19.02 6.18
CA HIS A 370 31.98 19.26 6.25
C HIS A 370 32.30 20.73 6.01
N THR A 371 33.30 21.26 6.71
CA THR A 371 33.72 22.66 6.47
C THR A 371 34.33 22.82 5.08
N ASP A 372 33.93 23.87 4.37
CA ASP A 372 34.52 24.31 3.10
C ASP A 372 36.02 24.63 3.21
N GLN A 373 36.51 24.92 4.42
CA GLN A 373 37.92 25.16 4.72
C GLN A 373 38.78 23.94 4.40
N LEU A 374 38.19 22.73 4.30
CA LEU A 374 38.89 21.57 3.75
C LEU A 374 39.48 21.88 2.38
N ALA A 375 38.73 22.55 1.49
CA ALA A 375 39.20 22.87 0.15
C ALA A 375 39.70 24.32 0.00
N LEU A 376 39.29 25.26 0.86
CA LEU A 376 39.67 26.67 0.75
C LEU A 376 40.99 27.01 1.46
N ALA A 377 41.28 26.39 2.60
CA ALA A 377 42.46 26.75 3.38
C ALA A 377 43.73 26.20 2.72
N ARG A 378 44.63 27.07 2.27
CA ARG A 378 45.93 26.67 1.67
C ARG A 378 46.82 25.94 2.67
N GLN A 379 46.73 26.34 3.94
CA GLN A 379 47.47 25.74 5.05
C GLN A 379 46.56 25.55 6.25
N THR A 380 46.83 24.51 7.04
CA THR A 380 46.08 24.23 8.26
C THR A 380 46.86 23.31 9.21
N THR A 381 46.52 23.37 10.50
CA THR A 381 46.91 22.38 11.51
C THR A 381 45.70 21.74 12.20
N THR A 382 44.50 22.23 11.95
CA THR A 382 43.28 21.94 12.71
C THR A 382 42.12 21.46 11.86
N VAL A 383 42.10 21.81 10.57
CA VAL A 383 40.95 21.53 9.68
C VAL A 383 40.99 20.10 9.15
N THR A 384 42.18 19.55 8.92
CA THR A 384 42.34 18.18 8.41
C THR A 384 43.71 17.60 8.76
N ASP A 385 43.75 16.28 8.88
CA ASP A 385 44.99 15.50 8.99
C ASP A 385 45.58 15.11 7.62
N PHE A 386 44.84 15.31 6.51
CA PHE A 386 45.38 15.17 5.16
C PHE A 386 46.21 16.40 4.77
N ARG A 387 47.38 16.51 5.40
CA ARG A 387 48.31 17.64 5.24
C ARG A 387 49.76 17.17 5.33
N ASN A 388 50.64 17.80 4.55
CA ASN A 388 52.08 17.62 4.65
C ASN A 388 52.70 18.82 5.37
N GLY A 389 53.12 18.63 6.62
CA GLY A 389 53.31 19.73 7.55
C GLY A 389 52.04 20.57 7.68
N LYS A 390 52.14 21.89 7.44
CA LYS A 390 50.97 22.79 7.43
C LYS A 390 50.25 22.82 6.07
N THR A 391 50.81 22.23 5.01
CA THR A 391 50.22 22.31 3.67
C THR A 391 48.99 21.44 3.58
N ASN A 392 47.83 22.05 3.37
CA ASN A 392 46.58 21.31 3.22
C ASN A 392 46.55 20.59 1.86
N LEU A 393 46.50 19.27 1.87
CA LEU A 393 46.53 18.50 0.62
C LEU A 393 45.16 18.46 -0.06
N HIS A 394 44.05 18.66 0.65
CA HIS A 394 42.74 18.85 0.01
C HIS A 394 42.74 20.08 -0.90
N TYR A 395 43.26 21.22 -0.44
CA TYR A 395 43.44 22.43 -1.27
C TYR A 395 44.29 22.15 -2.51
N VAL A 396 45.31 21.30 -2.40
CA VAL A 396 46.21 20.98 -3.52
C VAL A 396 45.52 20.13 -4.61
N HIS A 397 44.56 19.28 -4.23
CA HIS A 397 43.93 18.35 -5.16
C HIS A 397 42.58 18.85 -5.66
N VAL A 398 41.79 19.45 -4.78
CA VAL A 398 40.40 19.82 -5.05
C VAL A 398 40.31 21.24 -5.60
N ASN A 399 40.97 22.20 -4.95
CA ASN A 399 40.85 23.62 -5.31
C ASN A 399 41.74 23.98 -6.51
N ARG A 400 41.26 23.64 -7.69
CA ARG A 400 41.90 23.98 -8.97
C ARG A 400 40.89 24.62 -9.92
N PRO A 401 41.28 25.68 -10.63
CA PRO A 401 40.41 26.35 -11.60
C PRO A 401 40.13 25.48 -12.83
N LYS A 402 40.99 24.50 -13.09
CA LYS A 402 40.84 23.46 -14.11
C LYS A 402 41.33 22.15 -13.51
N GLU A 403 40.60 21.05 -13.76
CA GLU A 403 40.99 19.70 -13.34
C GLU A 403 41.18 19.54 -11.82
N GLY A 404 40.32 20.18 -11.02
CA GLY A 404 40.21 19.88 -9.60
C GLY A 404 39.70 18.45 -9.42
N ARG A 405 40.27 17.68 -8.51
CA ARG A 405 39.75 16.35 -8.20
C ARG A 405 38.47 16.49 -7.41
N SER A 406 37.41 15.81 -7.82
CA SER A 406 36.19 15.72 -7.02
C SER A 406 36.44 14.89 -5.75
N CYS A 407 35.58 14.98 -4.73
CA CYS A 407 35.72 14.14 -3.54
C CYS A 407 35.65 12.65 -3.91
N ARG A 408 34.88 12.30 -4.96
CA ARG A 408 34.76 10.95 -5.54
C ARG A 408 36.08 10.41 -6.08
N ALA A 409 37.02 11.27 -6.46
CA ALA A 409 38.32 10.85 -6.98
C ALA A 409 39.17 10.12 -5.95
N CYS A 410 38.86 10.26 -4.65
CA CYS A 410 39.58 9.59 -3.57
C CYS A 410 38.67 8.91 -2.55
N HIS A 411 37.42 9.36 -2.37
CA HIS A 411 36.53 8.87 -1.31
C HIS A 411 35.36 8.07 -1.86
N SER A 412 34.98 7.01 -1.13
CA SER A 412 33.69 6.37 -1.25
C SER A 412 32.69 7.10 -0.36
N THR A 413 31.61 7.61 -0.96
CA THR A 413 30.60 8.41 -0.25
C THR A 413 29.79 7.58 0.74
N HIS A 414 29.66 6.26 0.51
CA HIS A 414 28.83 5.42 1.36
C HIS A 414 29.64 4.66 2.41
N ALA A 415 30.52 3.78 1.96
CA ALA A 415 31.36 2.96 2.81
C ALA A 415 32.67 2.61 2.11
N SER A 416 33.74 2.50 2.89
CA SER A 416 35.03 1.98 2.42
C SER A 416 35.59 0.94 3.37
N THR A 417 36.52 0.13 2.89
CA THR A 417 37.39 -0.71 3.71
C THR A 417 38.53 0.08 4.36
N ASN A 418 38.88 1.26 3.82
CA ASN A 418 39.92 2.11 4.39
C ASN A 418 39.36 3.17 5.34
N PRO A 419 40.15 3.60 6.35
CA PRO A 419 39.78 4.70 7.23
C PRO A 419 39.58 5.99 6.43
N MET A 420 38.83 6.94 7.00
CA MET A 420 38.47 8.21 6.35
C MET A 420 37.77 8.05 5.00
N HIS A 421 37.22 6.85 4.75
CA HIS A 421 36.38 6.53 3.60
C HIS A 421 37.12 6.62 2.27
N ILE A 422 38.44 6.46 2.30
CA ILE A 422 39.27 6.49 1.09
C ILE A 422 38.93 5.26 0.25
N ALA A 423 38.51 5.43 -0.98
CA ALA A 423 38.10 4.33 -1.85
C ALA A 423 39.29 3.39 -2.16
N GLU A 424 39.01 2.10 -2.36
CA GLU A 424 40.03 1.16 -2.86
C GLU A 424 40.35 1.45 -4.32
N THR A 425 39.29 1.68 -5.10
CA THR A 425 39.30 1.99 -6.53
C THR A 425 38.28 3.09 -6.81
N VAL A 426 38.52 3.85 -7.87
CA VAL A 426 37.61 4.90 -8.35
C VAL A 426 37.44 4.80 -9.86
N PRO A 427 36.23 5.05 -10.39
CA PRO A 427 36.00 5.05 -11.83
C PRO A 427 36.79 6.16 -12.52
N PHE A 428 37.55 5.80 -13.56
CA PHE A 428 38.30 6.72 -14.41
C PHE A 428 38.19 6.32 -15.89
N GLY A 429 37.14 6.83 -16.55
CA GLY A 429 36.76 6.33 -17.87
C GLY A 429 36.31 4.87 -17.78
N ASP A 430 36.88 4.02 -18.62
CA ASP A 430 36.60 2.57 -18.62
C ASP A 430 37.46 1.78 -17.62
N TRP A 431 38.29 2.46 -16.83
CA TRP A 431 39.24 1.85 -15.91
C TRP A 431 38.92 2.15 -14.45
N GLU A 432 38.96 1.12 -13.61
CA GLU A 432 38.92 1.25 -12.15
C GLU A 432 40.33 1.56 -11.62
N LEU A 433 40.58 2.84 -11.34
CA LEU A 433 41.87 3.34 -10.88
C LEU A 433 42.09 2.98 -9.41
N PRO A 434 43.12 2.20 -9.04
CA PRO A 434 43.43 1.94 -7.64
C PRO A 434 44.00 3.19 -6.96
N VAL A 435 43.51 3.49 -5.76
CA VAL A 435 44.02 4.60 -4.93
C VAL A 435 45.25 4.19 -4.11
N SER A 436 45.34 2.89 -3.76
CA SER A 436 46.42 2.26 -2.98
C SER A 436 46.88 3.08 -1.76
N PHE A 437 45.91 3.50 -0.94
CA PHE A 437 46.20 4.23 0.27
C PHE A 437 46.77 3.32 1.36
N THR A 438 47.88 3.73 1.98
CA THR A 438 48.43 3.11 3.18
C THR A 438 48.57 4.17 4.27
N PRO A 439 47.83 4.07 5.37
CA PRO A 439 47.93 5.03 6.47
C PRO A 439 49.24 4.85 7.26
N THR A 440 49.76 5.94 7.80
CA THR A 440 50.78 5.93 8.86
C THR A 440 50.21 6.64 10.09
N GLU A 441 50.92 6.57 11.23
CA GLU A 441 50.47 7.27 12.45
C GLU A 441 50.30 8.78 12.20
N THR A 442 51.25 9.38 11.49
CA THR A 442 51.38 10.83 11.26
C THR A 442 50.97 11.30 9.86
N GLY A 443 50.54 10.39 8.98
CA GLY A 443 50.15 10.73 7.62
C GLY A 443 49.75 9.50 6.82
N GLY A 444 50.34 9.33 5.64
CA GLY A 444 50.00 8.22 4.77
C GLY A 444 50.68 8.31 3.42
N THR A 445 50.37 7.33 2.59
CA THR A 445 51.01 7.15 1.29
C THR A 445 49.95 6.76 0.28
N CYS A 446 49.94 7.39 -0.88
CA CYS A 446 49.06 7.04 -1.99
C CYS A 446 49.90 6.63 -3.19
N ALA A 447 49.49 5.57 -3.88
CA ALA A 447 50.08 5.17 -5.15
C ALA A 447 48.94 4.93 -6.13
N SER A 448 48.86 5.76 -7.17
CA SER A 448 47.92 5.50 -8.26
C SER A 448 48.60 4.62 -9.32
N GLY A 449 47.81 3.95 -10.15
CA GLY A 449 48.35 3.16 -11.25
C GLY A 449 49.08 3.98 -12.34
N CYS A 450 49.02 5.32 -12.32
CA CYS A 450 49.59 6.18 -13.36
C CYS A 450 50.65 7.19 -12.89
N HIS A 451 50.91 7.35 -11.58
CA HIS A 451 51.98 8.20 -11.07
C HIS A 451 52.78 7.53 -9.96
N GLU A 452 53.99 8.03 -9.72
CA GLU A 452 54.84 7.55 -8.63
C GLU A 452 54.18 7.75 -7.26
N ARG A 453 54.55 6.88 -6.32
CA ARG A 453 54.07 6.91 -4.93
C ARG A 453 54.35 8.28 -4.31
N MET A 454 53.36 8.82 -3.61
CA MET A 454 53.46 10.06 -2.88
C MET A 454 53.22 9.82 -1.40
N ASP A 455 54.18 10.21 -0.57
CA ASP A 455 54.09 10.15 0.89
C ASP A 455 53.80 11.54 1.48
N TYR A 456 53.10 11.59 2.61
CA TYR A 456 52.91 12.82 3.38
C TYR A 456 52.97 12.56 4.88
N ASP A 457 53.42 13.56 5.63
CA ASP A 457 53.50 13.49 7.09
C ASP A 457 53.23 14.88 7.70
N ARG A 458 52.36 14.92 8.71
CA ARG A 458 51.89 16.17 9.33
C ARG A 458 52.82 16.73 10.40
N ILE A 459 53.79 15.93 10.86
CA ILE A 459 54.82 16.28 11.85
C ILE A 459 56.19 16.48 11.18
N ASN A 460 56.62 15.55 10.33
CA ASN A 460 57.91 15.54 9.64
C ASN A 460 57.72 15.63 8.11
N PRO A 461 57.50 16.83 7.55
CA PRO A 461 56.98 16.98 6.20
C PRO A 461 57.90 16.37 5.14
N VAL A 462 57.32 15.62 4.21
CA VAL A 462 58.06 14.97 3.13
C VAL A 462 58.45 16.04 2.08
N PRO A 463 59.73 16.16 1.69
CA PRO A 463 60.15 17.10 0.66
C PRO A 463 59.46 16.78 -0.67
N ARG A 464 58.95 17.79 -1.38
CA ARG A 464 58.46 17.60 -2.75
C ARG A 464 59.66 17.32 -3.65
N VAL A 465 59.64 16.22 -4.38
CA VAL A 465 60.49 16.06 -5.56
C VAL A 465 59.94 17.02 -6.61
N THR A 466 60.47 18.24 -6.66
CA THR A 466 60.23 19.12 -7.80
C THR A 466 61.03 18.54 -8.96
N ALA A 467 60.33 18.10 -10.00
CA ALA A 467 60.94 17.86 -11.30
C ALA A 467 61.38 19.21 -11.92
N GLU A 468 62.45 19.79 -11.36
CA GLU A 468 63.18 20.92 -11.91
C GLU A 468 64.67 20.67 -11.62
N SER A 469 65.21 19.64 -12.28
CA SER A 469 66.65 19.55 -12.53
C SER A 469 66.90 19.68 -14.03
N GLU A 470 66.59 20.84 -14.60
CA GLU A 470 67.14 21.25 -15.89
C GLU A 470 67.92 22.56 -15.71
N THR A 471 69.23 22.39 -15.67
CA THR A 471 70.26 23.31 -16.17
C THR A 471 70.22 24.77 -15.72
N VAL A 472 71.14 25.05 -14.80
CA VAL A 472 71.83 26.34 -14.66
C VAL A 472 72.26 26.85 -16.05
N SER A 473 71.64 27.92 -16.50
CA SER A 473 72.19 28.84 -17.51
C SER A 473 72.21 30.23 -16.90
N THR A 474 73.41 30.70 -16.60
CA THR A 474 73.70 32.04 -16.12
C THR A 474 73.24 33.09 -17.13
N GLY A 475 72.26 33.92 -16.75
CA GLY A 475 71.78 35.06 -17.52
C GLY A 475 71.38 36.18 -16.57
N SER A 476 72.33 37.05 -16.25
CA SER A 476 72.16 38.31 -15.53
C SER A 476 71.10 39.20 -16.20
N THR A 477 70.14 39.72 -15.43
CA THR A 477 69.78 41.15 -15.40
C THR A 477 68.90 41.47 -14.19
N THR A 478 69.17 42.63 -13.60
CA THR A 478 68.55 43.24 -12.43
C THR A 478 67.18 43.85 -12.71
N ASP A 479 66.37 43.95 -11.64
CA ASP A 479 65.51 45.09 -11.23
C ASP A 479 64.34 44.52 -10.39
N SER A 480 64.41 44.60 -9.06
CA SER A 480 63.86 45.68 -8.22
C SER A 480 62.40 46.00 -8.53
N ASP A 481 61.48 45.47 -7.71
CA ASP A 481 60.44 46.28 -7.06
C ASP A 481 59.69 45.47 -6.00
N ALA A 482 59.62 46.06 -4.79
CA ALA A 482 58.87 45.58 -3.65
C ALA A 482 57.40 46.05 -3.75
N PRO A 483 56.40 45.25 -3.34
CA PRO A 483 55.01 45.70 -3.36
C PRO A 483 54.67 46.51 -2.11
N THR A 484 54.01 47.64 -2.36
CA THR A 484 53.29 48.47 -1.39
C THR A 484 51.90 47.86 -1.13
N GLU A 485 51.46 47.88 0.13
CA GLU A 485 50.03 47.74 0.46
C GLU A 485 49.25 48.97 -0.03
N PRO A 486 47.94 48.83 -0.29
CA PRO A 486 47.01 49.34 0.70
C PRO A 486 45.67 48.56 0.85
N ASN A 487 45.30 48.39 2.12
CA ASN A 487 44.11 48.96 2.79
C ASN A 487 42.71 48.37 2.55
N ASP A 488 42.03 48.29 3.70
CA ASP A 488 40.71 47.76 4.00
C ASP A 488 39.54 48.45 3.28
N GLY A 489 38.44 47.69 3.12
CA GLY A 489 37.11 48.28 3.24
C GLY A 489 36.02 47.72 2.32
N ALA A 490 35.40 46.60 2.70
CA ALA A 490 33.96 46.36 2.49
C ALA A 490 33.49 45.12 3.25
N ALA A 491 32.69 45.33 4.30
CA ALA A 491 31.95 44.27 5.00
C ALA A 491 30.84 43.68 4.09
N PRO A 492 30.64 42.35 4.05
CA PRO A 492 29.49 41.78 3.39
C PRO A 492 28.25 41.80 4.29
N ARG A 493 27.11 42.02 3.63
CA ARG A 493 25.77 42.08 4.21
C ARG A 493 25.33 40.69 4.65
N SER A 494 24.80 40.62 5.88
CA SER A 494 24.20 39.42 6.46
C SER A 494 22.94 39.02 5.69
N ALA A 495 22.92 37.79 5.16
CA ALA A 495 21.72 37.14 4.66
C ALA A 495 21.18 36.21 5.75
N THR A 496 19.97 36.52 6.19
CA THR A 496 19.14 35.81 7.17
C THR A 496 18.90 34.33 6.82
N ALA A 497 19.18 33.44 7.76
CA ALA A 497 18.72 32.05 7.77
C ALA A 497 17.23 31.96 8.16
N PRO A 498 16.45 31.02 7.60
CA PRO A 498 15.11 30.71 8.11
C PRO A 498 15.19 29.93 9.42
N ALA A 499 14.23 30.20 10.30
CA ALA A 499 14.16 29.71 11.67
C ALA A 499 13.99 28.19 11.76
N SER A 500 14.83 27.56 12.59
CA SER A 500 14.70 26.18 13.04
C SER A 500 13.46 26.03 13.93
N ALA A 501 12.68 24.97 13.70
CA ALA A 501 11.55 24.57 14.55
C ALA A 501 12.02 24.24 15.98
N PRO A 502 11.19 24.47 17.02
CA PRO A 502 11.57 24.20 18.41
C PRO A 502 11.60 22.70 18.72
N ALA A 503 12.58 22.30 19.51
CA ALA A 503 12.73 20.96 20.07
C ALA A 503 11.52 20.58 20.97
N PRO A 504 11.17 19.29 21.05
CA PRO A 504 10.10 18.84 21.94
C PRO A 504 10.52 18.97 23.40
N ALA A 505 9.62 19.55 24.20
CA ALA A 505 9.79 19.74 25.64
C ALA A 505 9.83 18.40 26.38
N GLU A 506 10.79 18.29 27.30
CA GLU A 506 10.87 17.23 28.31
C GLU A 506 9.63 17.29 29.21
N ILE A 507 8.88 16.19 29.29
CA ILE A 507 7.78 16.05 30.25
C ILE A 507 8.39 15.60 31.58
N GLU A 508 8.56 16.54 32.50
CA GLU A 508 8.79 16.23 33.91
C GLU A 508 7.55 15.53 34.49
N GLY A 509 7.79 14.38 35.12
CA GLY A 509 6.76 13.60 35.78
C GLY A 509 6.27 14.28 37.05
N THR A 510 4.97 14.55 37.12
CA THR A 510 4.27 14.82 38.37
C THR A 510 3.50 13.57 38.77
N SER A 511 3.98 12.90 39.81
CA SER A 511 3.23 11.92 40.60
C SER A 511 2.10 12.63 41.33
N ASP A 512 0.85 12.30 41.01
CA ASP A 512 -0.29 12.64 41.86
C ASP A 512 -0.98 11.37 42.35
N GLU A 513 -0.92 11.21 43.66
CA GLU A 513 -1.66 10.25 44.47
C GLU A 513 -3.16 10.49 44.33
N HIS A 514 -3.92 9.45 43.98
CA HIS A 514 -5.34 9.41 44.26
C HIS A 514 -5.71 8.10 44.96
N GLN A 515 -6.09 8.24 46.23
CA GLN A 515 -6.67 7.22 47.07
C GLN A 515 -8.04 6.74 46.54
N PRO A 516 -8.46 5.51 46.88
CA PRO A 516 -9.75 4.97 46.47
C PRO A 516 -10.85 5.38 47.45
N ASN A 517 -12.08 5.52 46.97
CA ASN A 517 -13.24 5.47 47.83
C ASN A 517 -14.44 4.82 47.15
N SER A 518 -14.99 3.83 47.86
CA SER A 518 -16.37 3.28 47.87
C SER A 518 -16.98 2.73 46.59
#